data_AF-A0A850QXQ7-F1
#
_entry.id   AF-A0A850QXQ7-F1
#
_cell.length_a   1.000
_cell.length_b   1.000
_cell.length_c   1.000
_cell.angle_alpha   90.00
_cell.angle_beta   90.00
_cell.angle_gamma   90.00
#
_symmetry.space_group_name_H-M   'P 1'
#
loop_
_entity.id
_entity.type
_entity.pdbx_description
1 polymer ?
#
loop_
_entity_poly.entity_id
_entity_poly.type
_entity_poly.pdbx_seq_one_letter_code
_entity_poly.pdbx_strand_id
1 'polypeptide(L)'
;MEIAILIGLILLNGVFAMAEIALVTAKRSRLQRLAEDGKSGAQTAINLGTNPTRFLSTIQIGITAIGLLNGIYGESALAGPMAQWLIELGMHAKTASIASTAIVVLGITYLSIVLGELVPKRLGQYYPEAIAQVIAKPISFLASVSKPFVWLLSLSTEGFLALMGKRGGDGQQLTEEDIEAVIAEGSESGVLEKQEHDMV
;
A
#
# COMPACT_ATOMS: atom_id res chain seq x y z
N MET A 1 8.03 24.05 14.61
CA MET A 1 8.66 22.76 14.26
C MET A 1 7.63 21.68 13.98
N GLU A 2 6.57 21.56 14.78
CA GLU A 2 5.54 20.52 14.63
C GLU A 2 4.81 20.57 13.27
N ILE A 3 4.52 21.77 12.73
CA ILE A 3 3.92 21.91 11.39
C ILE A 3 4.82 21.33 10.29
N ALA A 4 6.14 21.51 10.39
CA ALA A 4 7.08 20.97 9.41
C ALA A 4 7.13 19.43 9.48
N ILE A 5 7.05 18.86 10.69
CA ILE A 5 6.95 17.42 10.91
C ILE A 5 5.65 16.89 10.29
N LEU A 6 4.52 17.54 10.54
CA LEU A 6 3.22 17.18 9.99
C LEU A 6 3.23 17.19 8.45
N ILE A 7 3.75 18.25 7.84
CA ILE A 7 3.85 18.33 6.37
C ILE A 7 4.77 17.22 5.84
N GLY A 8 5.92 16.99 6.49
CA GLY A 8 6.84 15.92 6.11
C GLY A 8 6.21 14.53 6.18
N LEU A 9 5.43 14.27 7.24
CA LEU A 9 4.68 13.03 7.42
C LEU A 9 3.61 12.85 6.33
N ILE A 10 2.81 13.88 6.03
CA ILE A 10 1.82 13.81 4.92
C ILE A 10 2.51 13.50 3.58
N LEU A 11 3.62 14.15 3.27
CA LEU A 11 4.37 13.89 2.03
C LEU A 11 4.95 12.48 2.00
N LEU A 12 5.50 12.01 3.13
CA LEU A 12 6.03 10.66 3.24
C LEU A 12 4.91 9.62 3.05
N ASN A 13 3.73 9.85 3.63
CA ASN A 13 2.55 9.01 3.40
C ASN A 13 2.20 8.96 1.91
N GLY A 14 2.25 10.11 1.24
CA GLY A 14 2.01 10.21 -0.19
C GLY A 14 2.99 9.38 -1.01
N VAL A 15 4.27 9.40 -0.67
CA VAL A 15 5.28 8.56 -1.33
C VAL A 15 4.97 7.07 -1.15
N PHE A 16 4.58 6.64 0.05
CA PHE A 16 4.17 5.26 0.31
C PHE A 16 2.93 4.84 -0.48
N ALA A 17 1.88 5.66 -0.44
CA ALA A 17 0.63 5.42 -1.16
C ALA A 17 0.83 5.41 -2.68
N MET A 18 1.68 6.29 -3.21
CA MET A 18 2.06 6.32 -4.61
C MET A 18 2.81 5.05 -5.02
N ALA A 19 3.75 4.60 -4.18
CA ALA A 19 4.57 3.42 -4.45
C ALA A 19 3.76 2.12 -4.40
N GLU A 20 2.83 2.01 -3.46
CA GLU A 20 1.87 0.91 -3.36
C GLU A 20 1.17 0.69 -4.70
N ILE A 21 0.50 1.74 -5.20
CA ILE A 21 -0.29 1.65 -6.42
C ILE A 21 0.59 1.53 -7.66
N ALA A 22 1.73 2.22 -7.71
CA ALA A 22 2.66 2.10 -8.82
C ALA A 22 3.16 0.66 -8.97
N LEU A 23 3.52 -0.02 -7.87
CA LEU A 23 4.03 -1.39 -7.95
C LEU A 23 2.92 -2.40 -8.30
N VAL A 24 1.71 -2.21 -7.76
CA VAL A 24 0.55 -3.07 -8.05
C VAL A 24 0.11 -2.96 -9.52
N THR A 25 0.21 -1.76 -10.11
CA THR A 25 -0.28 -1.50 -11.47
C THR A 25 0.81 -1.58 -12.56
N ALA A 26 2.10 -1.62 -12.19
CA ALA A 26 3.20 -1.70 -13.14
C ALA A 26 3.18 -3.03 -13.91
N LYS A 27 3.33 -2.95 -15.24
CA LYS A 27 3.39 -4.16 -16.07
C LYS A 27 4.77 -4.81 -15.98
N ARG A 28 4.81 -6.09 -15.59
CA ARG A 28 6.05 -6.88 -15.50
C ARG A 28 6.89 -6.84 -16.79
N SER A 29 6.25 -6.97 -17.96
CA SER A 29 6.94 -6.94 -19.26
C SER A 29 7.62 -5.60 -19.56
N ARG A 30 7.03 -4.48 -19.11
CA ARG A 30 7.65 -3.14 -19.24
C ARG A 30 8.81 -2.97 -18.28
N LEU A 31 8.67 -3.42 -17.04
CA LEU A 31 9.77 -3.40 -16.07
C LEU A 31 10.96 -4.26 -16.51
N GLN A 32 10.70 -5.41 -17.15
CA GLN A 32 11.76 -6.27 -17.72
C GLN A 32 12.55 -5.54 -18.80
N ARG A 33 11.87 -4.88 -19.75
CA ARG A 33 12.54 -4.04 -20.75
C ARG A 33 13.38 -2.94 -20.11
N LEU A 34 12.83 -2.25 -19.10
CA LEU A 34 13.59 -1.22 -18.38
C LEU A 34 14.84 -1.79 -17.67
N ALA A 35 14.76 -3.03 -17.17
CA ALA A 35 15.91 -3.70 -16.56
C ALA A 35 16.98 -4.08 -17.61
N GLU A 36 16.55 -4.56 -18.78
CA GLU A 36 17.41 -4.83 -19.94
C GLU A 36 18.10 -3.55 -20.44
N ASP A 37 17.38 -2.41 -20.44
CA ASP A 37 17.91 -1.07 -20.74
C ASP A 37 18.84 -0.51 -19.65
N GLY A 38 19.15 -1.30 -18.61
CA GLY A 38 20.06 -0.93 -17.53
C GLY A 38 19.48 0.08 -16.54
N LYS A 39 18.15 0.29 -16.50
CA LYS A 39 17.54 1.21 -15.55
C LYS A 39 17.62 0.67 -14.14
N SER A 40 18.28 1.45 -13.29
CA SER A 40 18.50 1.11 -11.90
C SER A 40 17.15 0.99 -11.16
N GLY A 41 16.93 -0.14 -10.47
CA GLY A 41 15.73 -0.36 -9.66
C GLY A 41 14.59 -1.08 -10.37
N ALA A 42 14.62 -1.21 -11.70
CA ALA A 42 13.65 -2.01 -12.45
C ALA A 42 13.66 -3.48 -12.01
N GLN A 43 14.84 -4.09 -11.86
CA GLN A 43 14.97 -5.45 -11.34
C GLN A 43 14.42 -5.59 -9.91
N THR A 44 14.67 -4.59 -9.06
CA THR A 44 14.15 -4.57 -7.69
C THR A 44 12.62 -4.48 -7.69
N ALA A 45 12.03 -3.67 -8.58
CA ALA A 45 10.58 -3.56 -8.74
C ALA A 45 9.96 -4.90 -9.17
N ILE A 46 10.59 -5.62 -10.11
CA ILE A 46 10.16 -6.97 -10.52
C ILE A 46 10.19 -7.92 -9.32
N ASN A 47 11.27 -7.90 -8.54
CA ASN A 47 11.43 -8.79 -7.38
C ASN A 47 10.38 -8.49 -6.30
N LEU A 48 10.08 -7.20 -6.04
CA LEU A 48 9.02 -6.80 -5.11
C LEU A 48 7.64 -7.22 -5.60
N GLY A 49 7.36 -7.10 -6.90
CA GLY A 49 6.10 -7.56 -7.49
C GLY A 49 5.91 -9.09 -7.46
N THR A 50 7.01 -9.85 -7.37
CA THR A 50 6.95 -11.33 -7.25
C THR A 50 6.55 -11.78 -5.85
N ASN A 51 6.83 -10.98 -4.81
CA ASN A 51 6.45 -11.25 -3.42
C ASN A 51 5.61 -10.08 -2.85
N PRO A 52 4.38 -9.88 -3.35
CA PRO A 52 3.59 -8.70 -3.03
C PRO A 52 3.22 -8.63 -1.55
N THR A 53 2.97 -9.77 -0.90
CA THR A 53 2.53 -9.82 0.51
C THR A 53 3.47 -9.06 1.45
N ARG A 54 4.77 -9.32 1.36
CA ARG A 54 5.75 -8.68 2.25
C ARG A 54 5.88 -7.18 1.98
N PHE A 55 5.85 -6.80 0.71
CA PHE A 55 5.93 -5.41 0.28
C PHE A 55 4.70 -4.62 0.74
N LEU A 56 3.50 -5.12 0.44
CA LEU A 56 2.22 -4.49 0.77
C LEU A 56 2.08 -4.32 2.28
N SER A 57 2.38 -5.37 3.06
CA SER A 57 2.35 -5.26 4.52
C SER A 57 3.30 -4.19 5.04
N THR A 58 4.54 -4.12 4.52
CA THR A 58 5.51 -3.10 4.95
C THR A 58 5.01 -1.68 4.70
N ILE A 59 4.49 -1.42 3.49
CA ILE A 59 3.96 -0.11 3.14
C ILE A 59 2.76 0.24 4.01
N GLN A 60 1.82 -0.69 4.17
CA GLN A 60 0.58 -0.45 4.91
C GLN A 60 0.87 -0.11 6.37
N ILE A 61 1.82 -0.82 7.01
CA ILE A 61 2.30 -0.50 8.36
C ILE A 61 2.88 0.90 8.41
N GLY A 62 3.67 1.29 7.41
CA GLY A 62 4.20 2.64 7.27
C GLY A 62 3.10 3.70 7.18
N ILE A 63 2.12 3.50 6.29
CA ILE A 63 0.96 4.38 6.11
C ILE A 63 0.18 4.52 7.42
N THR A 64 -0.10 3.42 8.11
CA THR A 64 -0.82 3.45 9.40
C THR A 64 -0.02 4.20 10.47
N ALA A 65 1.28 3.93 10.61
CA ALA A 65 2.12 4.60 11.58
C ALA A 65 2.19 6.12 11.32
N ILE A 66 2.37 6.51 10.06
CA ILE A 66 2.39 7.91 9.65
C ILE A 66 1.04 8.59 9.91
N GLY A 67 -0.07 7.90 9.61
CA GLY A 67 -1.42 8.39 9.90
C GLY A 67 -1.64 8.67 11.39
N LEU A 68 -1.18 7.76 12.26
CA LEU A 68 -1.27 7.95 13.71
C LEU A 68 -0.41 9.13 14.18
N LEU A 69 0.84 9.23 13.70
CA LEU A 69 1.72 10.34 14.02
C LEU A 69 1.13 11.68 13.54
N ASN A 70 0.55 11.73 12.34
CA ASN A 70 -0.13 12.92 11.84
C ASN A 70 -1.31 13.35 12.73
N GLY A 71 -2.06 12.40 13.30
CA GLY A 71 -3.09 12.70 14.29
C GLY A 71 -2.51 13.35 15.55
N ILE A 72 -1.47 12.75 16.13
CA ILE A 72 -0.83 13.22 17.37
C ILE A 72 -0.21 14.61 17.18
N TYR A 73 0.62 14.78 16.15
CA TYR A 73 1.25 16.07 15.85
C TYR A 73 0.25 17.10 15.33
N GLY A 74 -0.84 16.66 14.70
CA GLY A 74 -1.91 17.52 14.21
C GLY A 74 -2.65 18.22 15.34
N GLU A 75 -2.89 17.51 16.44
CA GLU A 75 -3.52 18.07 17.63
C GLU A 75 -2.63 19.14 18.28
N SER A 76 -1.37 18.84 18.57
CA SER A 76 -0.48 19.81 19.23
C SER A 76 -0.16 21.02 18.35
N ALA A 77 0.05 20.82 17.05
CA ALA A 77 0.47 21.87 16.13
C ALA A 77 -0.65 22.85 15.76
N LEU A 78 -1.90 22.39 15.69
CA LEU A 78 -3.00 23.17 15.11
C LEU A 78 -4.20 23.31 16.06
N ALA A 79 -4.59 22.27 16.81
CA ALA A 79 -5.76 22.33 17.68
C ALA A 79 -5.54 23.21 18.92
N GLY A 80 -4.34 23.19 19.51
CA GLY A 80 -3.99 24.07 20.63
C GLY A 80 -4.11 25.57 20.28
N PRO A 81 -3.40 26.06 19.24
CA PRO A 81 -3.48 27.45 18.80
C PRO A 81 -4.91 27.87 18.40
N MET A 82 -5.64 27.00 17.71
CA MET A 82 -7.01 27.31 17.28
C MET A 82 -8.00 27.37 18.46
N ALA A 83 -7.77 26.58 19.53
CA ALA A 83 -8.56 26.67 20.75
C ALA A 83 -8.34 28.02 21.46
N GLN A 84 -7.09 28.49 21.54
CA GLN A 84 -6.78 29.81 22.11
C GLN A 84 -7.43 30.93 21.31
N TRP A 85 -7.34 30.87 19.98
CA TRP A 85 -7.99 31.84 19.11
C TRP A 85 -9.52 31.88 19.28
N LEU A 86 -10.17 30.72 19.45
CA LEU A 86 -11.61 30.65 19.76
C LEU A 86 -11.96 31.23 21.14
N ILE A 87 -11.08 31.05 22.13
CA ILE A 87 -11.25 31.65 23.47
C ILE A 87 -11.15 33.18 23.38
N GLU A 88 -10.19 33.71 22.61
CA GLU A 88 -10.06 35.15 22.35
C GLU A 88 -11.30 35.76 21.67
N LEU A 89 -12.03 34.96 20.89
CA LEU A 89 -13.33 35.32 20.28
C LEU A 89 -14.51 35.25 21.26
N GLY A 90 -14.29 34.93 22.53
CA GLY A 90 -15.30 34.92 23.59
C GLY A 90 -15.98 33.57 23.82
N MET A 91 -15.49 32.47 23.21
CA MET A 91 -16.01 31.14 23.52
C MET A 91 -15.54 30.61 24.87
N HIS A 92 -16.40 29.84 25.52
CA HIS A 92 -16.06 29.13 26.75
C HIS A 92 -14.97 28.07 26.49
N ALA A 93 -13.97 27.98 27.38
CA ALA A 93 -12.76 27.17 27.18
C ALA A 93 -13.02 25.71 26.80
N LYS A 94 -14.01 25.06 27.45
CA LYS A 94 -14.37 23.67 27.15
C LYS A 94 -14.93 23.51 25.73
N THR A 95 -15.80 24.43 25.31
CA THR A 95 -16.40 24.43 23.97
C THR A 95 -15.35 24.75 22.91
N ALA A 96 -14.45 25.70 23.19
CA ALA A 96 -13.34 26.06 22.30
C ALA A 96 -12.38 24.90 22.07
N SER A 97 -12.00 24.17 23.13
CA SER A 97 -11.15 22.98 22.99
C SER A 97 -11.81 21.90 22.13
N ILE A 98 -13.07 21.53 22.41
CA ILE A 98 -13.77 20.48 21.65
C ILE A 98 -13.97 20.89 20.18
N ALA A 99 -14.45 22.11 19.94
CA ALA A 99 -14.68 22.62 18.59
C ALA A 99 -13.36 22.73 17.82
N SER A 100 -12.29 23.17 18.49
CA SER A 100 -10.97 23.28 17.89
C SER A 100 -10.45 21.93 17.41
N THR A 101 -10.42 20.94 18.32
CA THR A 101 -9.98 19.59 17.99
C THR A 101 -10.82 19.01 16.85
N ALA A 102 -12.16 19.16 16.88
CA ALA A 102 -13.01 18.66 15.81
C ALA A 102 -12.70 19.29 14.44
N ILE A 103 -12.62 20.61 14.36
CA ILE A 103 -12.35 21.33 13.10
C ILE A 103 -10.94 21.00 12.58
N VAL A 104 -9.93 20.98 13.46
CA VAL A 104 -8.56 20.66 13.08
C VAL A 104 -8.43 19.22 12.61
N VAL A 105 -9.00 18.25 13.34
CA VAL A 105 -8.97 16.84 12.95
C VAL A 105 -9.65 16.65 11.58
N LEU A 106 -10.81 17.26 11.35
CA LEU A 106 -11.49 17.19 10.06
C LEU A 106 -10.66 17.82 8.93
N GLY A 107 -10.08 19.00 9.17
CA GLY A 107 -9.24 19.70 8.19
C GLY A 107 -7.97 18.94 7.84
N ILE A 108 -7.24 18.46 8.84
CA ILE A 108 -6.02 17.64 8.65
C ILE A 108 -6.38 16.33 7.96
N THR A 109 -7.46 15.67 8.36
CA THR A 109 -7.90 14.42 7.74
C THR A 109 -8.19 14.64 6.25
N TYR A 110 -8.94 15.68 5.90
CA TYR A 110 -9.21 16.01 4.51
C TYR A 110 -7.92 16.27 3.72
N LEU A 111 -7.03 17.13 4.23
CA LEU A 111 -5.76 17.45 3.56
C LEU A 111 -4.85 16.22 3.44
N SER A 112 -4.77 15.39 4.48
CA SER A 112 -3.95 14.17 4.50
C SER A 112 -4.48 13.13 3.53
N ILE A 113 -5.80 12.96 3.42
CA ILE A 113 -6.41 12.04 2.44
C ILE A 113 -6.18 12.56 1.02
N VAL A 114 -6.40 13.85 0.76
CA VAL A 114 -6.27 14.40 -0.59
C VAL A 114 -4.80 14.43 -1.03
N LEU A 115 -3.93 15.07 -0.26
CA LEU A 115 -2.53 15.30 -0.62
C LEU A 115 -1.62 14.13 -0.27
N GLY A 116 -1.91 13.44 0.83
CA GLY A 116 -1.11 12.32 1.33
C GLY A 116 -1.55 10.97 0.81
N GLU A 117 -2.68 10.84 0.11
CA GLU A 117 -3.14 9.53 -0.37
C GLU A 117 -3.74 9.58 -1.79
N LEU A 118 -4.83 10.31 -2.02
CA LEU A 118 -5.56 10.29 -3.29
C LEU A 118 -4.72 10.82 -4.47
N VAL A 119 -4.15 12.02 -4.34
CA VAL A 119 -3.32 12.62 -5.40
C VAL A 119 -2.10 11.75 -5.69
N PRO A 120 -1.31 11.32 -4.69
CA PRO A 120 -0.18 10.41 -4.92
C PRO A 120 -0.59 9.08 -5.55
N LYS A 121 -1.70 8.46 -5.12
CA LYS A 121 -2.20 7.23 -5.75
C LYS A 121 -2.54 7.44 -7.22
N ARG A 122 -3.17 8.57 -7.57
CA ARG A 122 -3.43 8.92 -8.98
C ARG A 122 -2.15 9.09 -9.78
N LEU A 123 -1.13 9.76 -9.23
CA LEU A 123 0.18 9.87 -9.87
C LEU A 123 0.83 8.50 -10.08
N GLY A 124 0.72 7.61 -9.08
CA GLY A 124 1.15 6.20 -9.16
C GLY A 124 0.50 5.45 -10.32
N GLN A 125 -0.79 5.70 -10.58
CA GLN A 125 -1.52 5.09 -11.70
C GLN A 125 -1.11 5.66 -13.07
N TYR A 126 -0.78 6.95 -13.15
CA TYR A 126 -0.38 7.58 -14.41
C TYR A 126 1.02 7.15 -14.85
N TYR A 127 1.95 6.94 -13.92
CA TYR A 127 3.35 6.63 -14.21
C TYR A 127 3.87 5.43 -13.41
N PRO A 128 3.22 4.25 -13.49
CA PRO A 128 3.47 3.16 -12.57
C PRO A 128 4.88 2.60 -12.70
N GLU A 129 5.38 2.33 -13.91
CA GLU A 129 6.73 1.79 -14.08
C GLU A 129 7.83 2.80 -13.69
N ALA A 130 7.62 4.08 -14.00
CA ALA A 130 8.59 5.13 -13.73
C ALA A 130 8.75 5.38 -12.22
N ILE A 131 7.64 5.37 -11.49
CA ILE A 131 7.63 5.51 -10.03
C ILE A 131 8.15 4.24 -9.37
N ALA A 132 7.71 3.06 -9.83
CA ALA A 132 8.12 1.78 -9.28
C ALA A 132 9.64 1.59 -9.32
N GLN A 133 10.31 1.89 -10.44
CA GLN A 133 11.78 1.72 -10.53
C GLN A 133 12.54 2.65 -9.57
N VAL A 134 12.05 3.88 -9.34
CA VAL A 134 12.71 4.85 -8.45
C VAL A 134 12.53 4.44 -6.99
N ILE A 135 11.30 4.06 -6.62
CA ILE A 135 10.96 3.81 -5.22
C ILE A 135 11.25 2.36 -4.79
N ALA A 136 11.43 1.43 -5.72
CA ALA A 136 11.67 0.01 -5.41
C ALA A 136 12.87 -0.22 -4.49
N LYS A 137 13.98 0.50 -4.67
CA LYS A 137 15.18 0.33 -3.82
C LYS A 137 14.93 0.80 -2.37
N PRO A 138 14.46 2.04 -2.11
CA PRO A 138 14.09 2.47 -0.77
C PRO A 138 13.13 1.51 -0.06
N ILE A 139 12.09 1.05 -0.76
CA ILE A 139 11.10 0.18 -0.14
C ILE A 139 11.63 -1.24 0.07
N SER A 140 12.48 -1.76 -0.82
CA SER A 140 13.14 -3.04 -0.60
C SER A 140 14.00 -3.03 0.66
N PHE A 141 14.72 -1.93 0.91
CA PHE A 141 15.45 -1.74 2.15
C PHE A 141 14.52 -1.72 3.37
N LEU A 142 13.45 -0.91 3.31
CA LEU A 142 12.48 -0.83 4.41
C LEU A 142 11.80 -2.18 4.68
N ALA A 143 11.44 -2.92 3.64
CA ALA A 143 10.86 -4.26 3.77
C ALA A 143 11.86 -5.28 4.34
N SER A 144 13.16 -5.04 4.17
CA SER A 144 14.23 -5.80 4.84
C SER A 144 14.26 -5.51 6.33
N VAL A 145 14.22 -4.23 6.72
CA VAL A 145 14.24 -3.80 8.12
C VAL A 145 12.96 -4.21 8.85
N SER A 146 11.80 -4.08 8.20
CA SER A 146 10.49 -4.42 8.76
C SER A 146 10.18 -5.92 8.74
N LYS A 147 11.07 -6.77 8.23
CA LYS A 147 10.89 -8.23 8.14
C LYS A 147 10.44 -8.89 9.46
N PRO A 148 11.05 -8.64 10.64
CA PRO A 148 10.61 -9.30 11.88
C PRO A 148 9.20 -8.88 12.28
N PHE A 149 8.82 -7.62 12.03
CA PHE A 149 7.51 -7.11 12.35
C PHE A 149 6.44 -7.67 11.42
N VAL A 150 6.73 -7.75 10.11
CA VAL A 150 5.84 -8.40 9.13
C VAL A 150 5.68 -9.88 9.46
N TRP A 151 6.75 -10.59 9.85
CA TRP A 151 6.65 -12.00 10.24
C TRP A 151 5.73 -12.20 11.45
N LEU A 152 5.85 -11.35 12.47
CA LEU A 152 4.96 -11.40 13.63
C LEU A 152 3.49 -11.16 13.24
N LEU A 153 3.24 -10.21 12.35
CA LEU A 153 1.90 -9.94 11.84
C LEU A 153 1.36 -11.12 11.01
N SER A 154 2.16 -11.69 10.12
CA SER A 154 1.78 -12.88 9.35
C SER A 154 1.42 -14.04 10.27
N LEU A 155 2.23 -14.31 11.29
CA LEU A 155 1.95 -15.36 12.29
C LEU A 155 0.64 -15.08 13.04
N SER A 156 0.40 -13.83 13.43
CA SER A 156 -0.85 -13.44 14.07
C SER A 156 -2.05 -13.63 13.14
N THR A 157 -1.94 -13.20 11.88
CA THR A 157 -3.00 -13.35 10.88
C THR A 157 -3.31 -14.81 10.60
N GLU A 158 -2.29 -15.64 10.40
CA GLU A 158 -2.45 -17.09 10.22
C GLU A 158 -3.08 -17.75 11.46
N GLY A 159 -2.69 -17.32 12.66
CA GLY A 159 -3.31 -17.77 13.91
C GLY A 159 -4.80 -17.46 13.97
N PHE A 160 -5.20 -16.22 13.66
CA PHE A 160 -6.62 -15.85 13.60
C PHE A 160 -7.38 -16.58 12.48
N LEU A 161 -6.78 -16.75 11.30
CA LEU A 161 -7.39 -17.51 10.21
C LEU A 161 -7.56 -18.99 10.54
N ALA A 162 -6.58 -19.59 11.23
CA ALA A 162 -6.65 -20.96 11.70
C ALA A 162 -7.78 -21.15 12.73
N LEU A 163 -8.01 -20.17 13.62
CA LEU A 163 -9.16 -20.17 14.54
C LEU A 163 -10.50 -20.08 13.80
N MET A 164 -10.54 -19.43 12.64
CA MET A 164 -11.72 -19.37 11.76
C MET A 164 -11.83 -20.59 10.82
N GLY A 165 -10.95 -21.58 10.93
CA GLY A 165 -10.98 -22.80 10.10
C GLY A 165 -10.35 -22.65 8.71
N LYS A 166 -9.78 -21.49 8.36
CA LYS A 166 -9.02 -21.29 7.11
C LYS A 166 -7.53 -21.51 7.38
N ARG A 167 -7.02 -22.70 7.07
CA ARG A 167 -5.56 -22.94 7.00
C ARG A 167 -5.04 -22.40 5.68
N GLY A 168 -4.11 -21.43 5.73
CA GLY A 168 -3.52 -20.81 4.56
C GLY A 168 -2.80 -21.84 3.68
N GLY A 169 -3.31 -22.06 2.47
CA GLY A 169 -2.58 -22.74 1.41
C GLY A 169 -1.81 -21.69 0.61
N ASP A 170 -0.50 -21.64 0.80
CA ASP A 170 0.40 -21.08 -0.21
C ASP A 170 0.33 -22.00 -1.43
N GLY A 171 -0.19 -21.46 -2.53
CA GLY A 171 -0.36 -22.16 -3.80
C GLY A 171 -1.83 -22.34 -4.13
N GLN A 172 -2.21 -21.84 -5.31
CA GLN A 172 -3.39 -22.29 -6.05
C GLN A 172 -3.44 -23.82 -5.99
N GLN A 173 -4.18 -24.38 -5.04
CA GLN A 173 -4.78 -25.69 -5.24
C GLN A 173 -5.92 -25.38 -6.21
N LEU A 174 -5.63 -25.49 -7.51
CA LEU A 174 -6.66 -25.56 -8.54
C LEU A 174 -7.69 -26.57 -8.03
N THR A 175 -8.90 -26.11 -7.73
CA THR A 175 -9.98 -27.04 -7.43
C THR A 175 -10.28 -27.83 -8.69
N GLU A 176 -10.94 -28.98 -8.56
CA GLU A 176 -11.37 -29.77 -9.72
C GLU A 176 -12.21 -28.90 -10.69
N GLU A 177 -12.99 -27.97 -10.14
CA GLU A 177 -13.73 -26.94 -10.87
C GLU A 177 -12.81 -25.98 -11.66
N ASP A 178 -11.67 -25.57 -11.10
CA ASP A 178 -10.69 -24.75 -11.82
C ASP A 178 -10.01 -25.54 -12.95
N ILE A 179 -9.80 -26.86 -12.79
CA ILE A 179 -9.24 -27.74 -13.82
C ILE A 179 -10.26 -27.93 -14.97
N GLU A 180 -11.54 -28.18 -14.65
CA GLU A 180 -12.60 -28.25 -15.66
C GLU A 180 -12.75 -26.94 -16.43
N ALA A 181 -12.65 -25.79 -15.75
CA ALA A 181 -12.71 -24.48 -16.40
C ALA A 181 -11.54 -24.26 -17.40
N VAL A 182 -10.32 -24.63 -17.02
CA VAL A 182 -9.14 -24.54 -17.90
C VAL A 182 -9.22 -25.53 -19.06
N ILE A 183 -9.77 -26.72 -18.85
CA ILE A 183 -9.96 -27.72 -19.92
C ILE A 183 -11.07 -27.27 -20.88
N ALA A 184 -12.17 -26.71 -20.37
CA ALA A 184 -13.24 -26.14 -21.18
C ALA A 184 -12.73 -24.97 -22.05
N GLU A 185 -11.92 -24.08 -21.48
CA GLU A 185 -11.30 -22.96 -22.21
C GLU A 185 -10.23 -23.44 -23.23
N GLY A 186 -9.47 -24.49 -22.90
CA GLY A 186 -8.48 -25.11 -23.79
C GLY A 186 -9.09 -25.91 -24.96
N SER A 187 -10.30 -26.45 -24.76
CA SER A 187 -11.07 -27.17 -25.78
C SER A 187 -11.85 -26.23 -26.70
N GLU A 188 -12.33 -25.09 -26.20
CA GLU A 188 -12.93 -24.03 -27.03
C GLU A 188 -11.89 -23.27 -27.88
N SER A 189 -10.64 -23.16 -27.41
CA SER A 189 -9.55 -22.49 -28.13
C SER A 189 -8.75 -23.40 -29.08
N GLY A 190 -9.07 -24.70 -29.17
CA GLY A 190 -8.55 -25.60 -30.21
C GLY A 190 -7.05 -25.93 -30.14
N VAL A 191 -6.43 -25.92 -28.94
CA VAL A 191 -4.98 -26.16 -28.78
C VAL A 191 -4.65 -27.60 -28.37
N LEU A 192 -5.64 -28.45 -28.08
CA LEU A 192 -5.44 -29.87 -27.75
C LEU A 192 -6.06 -30.79 -28.80
N GLU A 193 -5.56 -30.70 -30.03
CA GLU A 193 -5.79 -31.74 -31.04
C GLU A 193 -4.44 -32.12 -31.65
N LYS A 194 -3.80 -33.13 -31.05
CA LYS A 194 -2.83 -34.08 -31.65
C LYS A 194 -2.04 -34.80 -30.56
N GLN A 195 -2.52 -35.97 -30.14
CA GLN A 195 -1.73 -37.22 -30.01
C GLN A 195 -2.53 -38.28 -29.23
N GLU A 196 -3.64 -38.79 -29.76
CA GLU A 196 -4.19 -40.09 -29.33
C GLU A 196 -4.98 -40.77 -30.46
N HIS A 197 -4.34 -41.07 -31.60
CA HIS A 197 -4.73 -42.22 -32.44
C HIS A 197 -3.72 -42.45 -33.56
N ASP A 198 -2.57 -43.02 -33.22
CA ASP A 198 -1.77 -43.80 -34.17
C ASP A 198 -0.96 -44.86 -33.38
N MET A 199 -1.70 -45.73 -32.71
CA MET A 199 -1.28 -47.09 -32.35
C MET A 199 -2.54 -47.93 -32.24
N VAL A 200 -3.03 -48.45 -33.37
CA VAL A 200 -3.20 -49.87 -33.73
C VAL A 200 -3.78 -49.94 -35.14
#